data_AF-A0A1U7I803-F1
#
_entry.id   AF-A0A1U7I803-F1
#
_cell.length_a   1.000
_cell.length_b   1.000
_cell.length_c   1.000
_cell.angle_alpha   90.00
_cell.angle_beta   90.00
_cell.angle_gamma   90.00
#
_symmetry.space_group_name_H-M   'P 1'
#
loop_
_entity.id
_entity.type
_entity.pdbx_description
1 polymer ?
#
loop_
_entity_poly.entity_id
_entity_poly.type
_entity_poly.pdbx_seq_one_letter_code
_entity_poly.pdbx_strand_id
1 'polypeptide(L)'
;MKKHFLLLNLLVFSFIVISSSSGLTESNQILQNLRDGDYYFEGPYTIQKRGNKEVILRKNGNNVMGANIEYFADSPCFKGTIQRNSIVDINWGFPPYGGEERWTFTSGGTINLNKYRKRQLRSDDRRIIELCIQGFRNRRR
;
A
#
# COMPACT_ATOMS: atom_id res chain seq x y z
N MET A 1 43.84 -15.74 -53.14
CA MET A 1 43.11 -14.75 -52.30
C MET A 1 42.12 -15.50 -51.42
N LYS A 2 42.29 -15.44 -50.09
CA LYS A 2 41.55 -16.23 -49.09
C LYS A 2 40.12 -15.70 -48.93
N LYS A 3 39.10 -16.55 -49.11
CA LYS A 3 37.71 -16.26 -48.76
C LYS A 3 37.40 -16.86 -47.38
N HIS A 4 37.21 -16.00 -46.38
CA HIS A 4 36.64 -16.37 -45.10
C HIS A 4 35.13 -16.52 -45.24
N PHE A 5 34.60 -17.71 -44.93
CA PHE A 5 33.17 -17.95 -44.78
C PHE A 5 32.86 -17.99 -43.29
N LEU A 6 32.28 -16.89 -42.77
CA LEU A 6 31.74 -16.78 -41.42
C LEU A 6 30.29 -17.29 -41.44
N LEU A 7 30.05 -18.42 -40.77
CA LEU A 7 28.70 -18.92 -40.49
C LEU A 7 28.14 -18.17 -39.28
N LEU A 8 27.17 -17.29 -39.53
CA LEU A 8 26.42 -16.58 -38.50
C LEU A 8 25.14 -17.38 -38.19
N ASN A 9 25.13 -18.09 -37.06
CA ASN A 9 23.93 -18.76 -36.55
C ASN A 9 23.03 -17.73 -35.85
N LEU A 10 21.89 -17.40 -36.47
CA LEU A 10 20.85 -16.55 -35.89
C LEU A 10 19.82 -17.43 -35.18
N LEU A 11 19.91 -17.56 -33.85
CA LEU A 11 18.86 -18.18 -33.03
C LEU A 11 17.80 -17.13 -32.69
N VAL A 12 16.69 -17.16 -33.42
CA VAL A 12 15.50 -16.35 -33.09
C VAL A 12 14.70 -17.11 -32.03
N PHE A 13 14.93 -16.78 -30.76
CA PHE A 13 14.06 -17.21 -29.67
C PHE A 13 12.78 -16.36 -29.67
N SER A 14 11.74 -16.85 -30.34
CA SER A 14 10.39 -16.33 -30.23
C SER A 14 9.83 -16.64 -28.85
N PHE A 15 9.93 -15.67 -27.92
CA PHE A 15 9.21 -15.73 -26.66
C PHE A 15 7.73 -15.46 -26.92
N ILE A 16 6.93 -16.53 -26.97
CA ILE A 16 5.48 -16.43 -26.93
C ILE A 16 5.09 -16.02 -25.50
N VAL A 17 4.73 -14.75 -25.32
CA VAL A 17 4.12 -14.27 -24.08
C VAL A 17 2.67 -14.75 -24.06
N ILE A 18 2.43 -15.86 -23.36
CA ILE A 18 1.07 -16.33 -23.07
C ILE A 18 0.46 -15.36 -22.04
N SER A 19 -0.28 -14.37 -22.52
CA SER A 19 -1.13 -13.53 -21.68
C SER A 19 -2.32 -14.35 -21.20
N SER A 20 -2.14 -15.09 -20.10
CA SER A 20 -3.25 -15.71 -19.38
C SER A 20 -4.06 -14.62 -18.67
N SER A 21 -5.13 -14.16 -19.30
CA SER A 21 -6.18 -13.37 -18.66
C SER A 21 -6.98 -14.27 -17.72
N SER A 22 -6.41 -14.57 -16.56
CA SER A 22 -7.14 -15.25 -15.49
C SER A 22 -8.13 -14.27 -14.88
N GLY A 23 -9.37 -14.29 -15.38
CA GLY A 23 -10.56 -13.75 -14.74
C GLY A 23 -10.86 -14.51 -13.45
N LEU A 24 -9.99 -14.36 -12.46
CA LEU A 24 -10.22 -14.81 -11.09
C LEU A 24 -10.92 -13.68 -10.35
N THR A 25 -12.22 -13.88 -10.18
CA THR A 25 -13.07 -13.30 -9.13
C THR A 25 -12.28 -12.61 -8.00
N GLU A 26 -12.59 -11.34 -7.76
CA GLU A 26 -12.10 -10.43 -6.69
C GLU A 26 -12.26 -10.96 -5.24
N SER A 27 -12.60 -12.23 -5.06
CA SER A 27 -12.95 -12.86 -3.79
C SER A 27 -11.69 -13.34 -3.06
N ASN A 28 -11.30 -12.58 -2.03
CA ASN A 28 -10.31 -12.89 -0.98
C ASN A 28 -8.83 -12.55 -1.25
N GLN A 29 -8.55 -11.31 -1.63
CA GLN A 29 -7.19 -10.74 -1.50
C GLN A 29 -6.87 -10.45 -0.03
N ILE A 30 -6.51 -11.49 0.73
CA ILE A 30 -6.05 -11.37 2.13
C ILE A 30 -4.73 -10.58 2.14
N LEU A 31 -4.68 -9.45 2.84
CA LEU A 31 -3.50 -8.57 2.92
C LEU A 31 -2.19 -9.32 3.24
N GLN A 32 -2.22 -10.30 4.14
CA GLN A 32 -1.06 -11.12 4.51
C GLN A 32 -0.42 -11.85 3.32
N ASN A 33 -1.21 -12.23 2.32
CA ASN A 33 -0.75 -13.00 1.17
C ASN A 33 -0.26 -12.10 0.02
N LEU A 34 -0.42 -10.78 0.13
CA LEU A 34 0.07 -9.84 -0.86
C LEU A 34 1.59 -9.75 -0.79
N ARG A 35 2.23 -9.51 -1.96
CA ARG A 35 3.66 -9.19 -2.03
C ARG A 35 3.96 -7.88 -1.32
N ASP A 36 5.23 -7.56 -1.16
CA ASP A 36 5.61 -6.24 -0.67
C ASP A 36 5.33 -5.18 -1.73
N GLY A 37 4.95 -3.98 -1.28
CA GLY A 37 4.53 -2.90 -2.16
C GLY A 37 3.49 -1.98 -1.55
N ASP A 38 3.01 -1.06 -2.38
CA ASP A 38 2.05 -0.03 -1.99
C ASP A 38 0.63 -0.41 -2.41
N TYR A 39 -0.34 -0.16 -1.53
CA TYR A 39 -1.71 -0.60 -1.67
C TYR A 39 -2.68 0.49 -1.26
N TYR A 40 -3.80 0.57 -1.98
CA TYR A 40 -4.94 1.40 -1.65
C TYR A 40 -6.18 0.53 -1.47
N PHE A 41 -6.85 0.72 -0.35
CA PHE A 41 -8.05 0.01 0.05
C PHE A 41 -9.17 1.04 0.27
N GLU A 42 -10.22 0.95 -0.53
CA GLU A 42 -11.42 1.78 -0.43
C GLU A 42 -12.44 1.05 0.45
N GLY A 43 -12.73 1.60 1.62
CA GLY A 43 -13.73 1.12 2.56
C GLY A 43 -15.14 1.52 2.17
N PRO A 44 -16.14 1.07 2.94
CA PRO A 44 -17.53 1.43 2.69
C PRO A 44 -17.77 2.93 2.92
N TYR A 45 -18.75 3.48 2.20
CA TYR A 45 -19.22 4.84 2.42
C TYR A 45 -19.79 4.99 3.82
N THR A 46 -19.43 6.08 4.49
CA THR A 46 -19.94 6.40 5.82
C THR A 46 -20.72 7.71 5.79
N ILE A 47 -22.00 7.65 6.14
CA ILE A 47 -22.90 8.82 6.11
C ILE A 47 -22.40 9.91 7.08
N GLN A 48 -21.92 9.52 8.25
CA GLN A 48 -21.45 10.44 9.30
C GLN A 48 -20.23 11.27 8.86
N LYS A 49 -19.32 10.71 8.05
CA LYS A 49 -18.11 11.39 7.55
C LYS A 49 -18.25 11.89 6.12
N ARG A 50 -19.42 11.70 5.49
CA ARG A 50 -19.70 12.08 4.09
C ARG A 50 -18.63 11.62 3.11
N GLY A 51 -18.15 10.39 3.26
CA GLY A 51 -17.09 9.85 2.43
C GLY A 51 -16.78 8.38 2.69
N ASN A 52 -15.98 7.80 1.81
CA ASN A 52 -15.40 6.47 2.01
C ASN A 52 -14.27 6.58 3.02
N LYS A 53 -14.12 5.55 3.88
CA LYS A 53 -12.86 5.36 4.61
C LYS A 53 -11.83 4.83 3.63
N GLU A 54 -10.63 5.38 3.62
CA GLU A 54 -9.57 4.91 2.74
C GLU A 54 -8.35 4.50 3.54
N VAL A 55 -7.71 3.40 3.16
CA VAL A 55 -6.45 2.96 3.75
C VAL A 55 -5.41 2.88 2.65
N ILE A 56 -4.42 3.77 2.72
CA ILE A 56 -3.25 3.75 1.85
C ILE A 56 -2.08 3.24 2.66
N LEU A 57 -1.38 2.22 2.20
CA LEU A 57 -0.28 1.63 2.96
C LEU A 57 0.86 1.13 2.07
N ARG A 58 2.05 1.03 2.68
CA ARG A 58 3.19 0.24 2.21
C ARG A 58 3.34 -1.00 3.08
N LYS A 59 3.45 -2.16 2.43
CA LYS A 59 3.73 -3.45 3.04
C LYS A 59 5.21 -3.82 2.85
N ASN A 60 5.84 -4.28 3.92
CA ASN A 60 7.19 -4.87 3.92
C ASN A 60 7.21 -6.07 4.89
N GLY A 61 7.14 -7.29 4.34
CA GLY A 61 6.87 -8.50 5.10
C GLY A 61 5.52 -8.42 5.83
N ASN A 62 5.54 -8.64 7.15
CA ASN A 62 4.35 -8.49 8.01
C ASN A 62 4.18 -7.06 8.56
N ASN A 63 5.10 -6.15 8.30
CA ASN A 63 5.00 -4.78 8.76
C ASN A 63 4.29 -3.91 7.72
N VAL A 64 3.44 -3.01 8.20
CA VAL A 64 2.78 -2.01 7.37
C VAL A 64 2.90 -0.62 7.96
N MET A 65 2.94 0.36 7.07
CA MET A 65 2.86 1.76 7.43
C MET A 65 2.05 2.50 6.39
N GLY A 66 1.24 3.46 6.81
CA GLY A 66 0.30 4.11 5.91
C GLY A 66 -0.52 5.18 6.58
N ALA A 67 -1.59 5.60 5.91
CA ALA A 67 -2.59 6.51 6.44
C ALA A 67 -3.97 5.85 6.41
N ASN A 68 -4.75 6.11 7.46
CA ASN A 68 -6.17 5.85 7.50
C ASN A 68 -6.89 7.18 7.27
N ILE A 69 -7.43 7.37 6.08
CA ILE A 69 -8.03 8.62 5.64
C ILE A 69 -9.54 8.52 5.87
N GLU A 70 -10.05 9.47 6.65
CA GLU A 70 -11.48 9.70 6.79
C GLU A 70 -11.78 11.12 6.28
N TYR A 71 -12.74 11.24 5.37
CA TYR A 71 -13.15 12.54 4.82
C TYR A 71 -13.62 13.47 5.97
N PHE A 72 -13.10 14.71 6.01
CA PHE A 72 -13.28 15.70 7.08
C PHE A 72 -12.74 15.35 8.47
N ALA A 73 -11.89 14.33 8.60
CA ALA A 73 -11.13 14.11 9.83
C ALA A 73 -9.63 14.23 9.56
N ASP A 74 -8.88 14.40 10.64
CA ASP A 74 -7.45 14.12 10.64
C ASP A 74 -7.25 12.74 10.01
N SER A 75 -6.34 12.64 9.04
CA SER A 75 -5.94 11.42 8.36
C SER A 75 -4.73 10.81 9.07
N PRO A 76 -4.91 10.10 10.21
CA PRO A 76 -3.78 9.63 10.99
C PRO A 76 -2.92 8.67 10.18
N CYS A 77 -1.61 8.84 10.33
CA CYS A 77 -0.66 7.84 9.95
C CYS A 77 -0.71 6.67 10.94
N PHE A 78 -0.36 5.48 10.47
CA PHE A 78 -0.24 4.31 11.31
C PHE A 78 1.00 3.50 10.95
N LYS A 79 1.49 2.75 11.93
CA LYS A 79 2.41 1.64 11.77
C LYS A 79 1.85 0.44 12.53
N GLY A 80 1.76 -0.73 11.89
CA GLY A 80 1.24 -1.93 12.54
C GLY A 80 1.74 -3.22 11.91
N THR A 81 1.17 -4.33 12.36
CA THR A 81 1.51 -5.67 11.89
C THR A 81 0.31 -6.29 11.19
N ILE A 82 0.54 -7.02 10.10
CA ILE A 82 -0.52 -7.73 9.38
C ILE A 82 -0.87 -9.02 10.12
N GLN A 83 -2.16 -9.24 10.34
CA GLN A 83 -2.73 -10.52 10.75
C GLN A 83 -3.92 -10.84 9.86
N ARG A 84 -3.75 -11.81 8.94
CA ARG A 84 -4.72 -12.13 7.88
C ARG A 84 -5.07 -10.89 7.04
N ASN A 85 -6.31 -10.42 7.14
CA ASN A 85 -6.81 -9.26 6.42
C ASN A 85 -7.04 -8.06 7.36
N SER A 86 -6.33 -8.05 8.47
CA SER A 86 -6.35 -6.97 9.46
C SER A 86 -4.95 -6.45 9.71
N ILE A 87 -4.89 -5.20 10.16
CA ILE A 87 -3.68 -4.55 10.68
C ILE A 87 -3.90 -4.41 12.18
N VAL A 88 -3.03 -4.99 12.99
CA VAL A 88 -3.10 -5.04 14.45
C VAL A 88 -1.88 -4.35 15.06
N ASP A 89 -1.88 -4.21 16.39
CA ASP A 89 -0.81 -3.57 17.18
C ASP A 89 -0.43 -2.19 16.65
N ILE A 90 -1.44 -1.43 16.26
CA ILE A 90 -1.24 -0.16 15.58
C ILE A 90 -0.61 0.85 16.54
N ASN A 91 0.44 1.50 16.08
CA ASN A 91 0.88 2.79 16.59
C ASN A 91 0.37 3.86 15.63
N TRP A 92 -0.49 4.75 16.11
CA TRP A 92 -0.97 5.91 15.37
C TRP A 92 0.00 7.07 15.51
N GLY A 93 0.12 7.84 14.44
CA GLY A 93 0.85 9.10 14.39
C GLY A 93 -0.04 10.15 13.75
N PHE A 94 -0.35 11.21 14.49
CA PHE A 94 -1.16 12.31 14.01
C PHE A 94 -0.20 13.41 13.55
N PRO A 95 -0.11 13.68 12.24
CA PRO A 95 0.71 14.78 11.74
C PRO A 95 0.17 16.11 12.27
N PRO A 96 1.03 17.13 12.44
CA PRO A 96 0.60 18.44 12.89
C PRO A 96 -0.20 19.13 11.78
N TYR A 97 -1.52 19.19 11.94
CA TYR A 97 -2.40 19.88 10.99
C TYR A 97 -2.37 21.41 11.18
N GLY A 98 -1.85 21.89 12.31
CA GLY A 98 -1.53 23.29 12.60
C GLY A 98 -0.02 23.59 12.58
N GLY A 99 0.36 24.78 12.13
CA GLY A 99 1.76 25.16 11.80
C GLY A 99 2.79 25.12 12.94
N GLU A 100 2.37 24.96 14.19
CA GLU A 100 3.26 24.89 15.36
C GLU A 100 3.19 23.56 16.11
N GLU A 101 2.34 22.62 15.68
CA GLU A 101 2.13 21.38 16.40
C GLU A 101 3.26 20.37 16.13
N ARG A 102 3.46 19.45 17.09
CA ARG A 102 4.34 18.30 16.92
C ARG A 102 3.50 17.06 16.61
N TRP A 103 4.13 16.08 15.99
CA TRP A 103 3.52 14.76 15.85
C TRP A 103 3.13 14.21 17.22
N THR A 104 1.88 13.78 17.35
CA THR A 104 1.41 13.03 18.52
C THR A 104 1.28 11.56 18.18
N PHE A 105 1.54 10.68 19.15
CA PHE A 105 1.54 9.24 18.93
C PHE A 105 0.72 8.54 20.01
N THR A 106 -0.10 7.58 19.58
CA THR A 106 -0.86 6.71 20.48
C THR A 106 -0.69 5.25 20.04
N SER A 107 -0.80 4.33 20.98
CA SER A 107 -0.65 2.89 20.72
C SER A 107 -1.98 2.17 20.92
N GLY A 108 -2.16 1.09 20.17
CA GLY A 108 -3.37 0.26 20.18
C GLY A 108 -4.29 0.54 18.99
N GLY A 109 -5.15 -0.43 18.68
CA GLY A 109 -6.14 -0.34 17.62
C GLY A 109 -5.93 -1.37 16.51
N THR A 110 -6.97 -1.52 15.69
CA THR A 110 -7.03 -2.50 14.61
C THR A 110 -7.76 -1.89 13.41
N ILE A 111 -7.24 -2.14 12.21
CA ILE A 111 -7.95 -1.88 10.95
C ILE A 111 -8.33 -3.23 10.35
N ASN A 112 -9.63 -3.49 10.20
CA ASN A 112 -10.13 -4.69 9.53
C ASN A 112 -10.49 -4.37 8.07
N LEU A 113 -9.80 -5.00 7.12
CA LEU A 113 -9.95 -4.74 5.69
C LEU A 113 -11.00 -5.64 5.01
N ASN A 114 -11.75 -6.46 5.75
CA ASN A 114 -12.76 -7.37 5.16
C ASN A 114 -13.88 -6.63 4.42
N LYS A 115 -14.16 -5.37 4.78
CA LYS A 115 -15.15 -4.52 4.10
C LYS A 115 -14.52 -3.57 3.09
N TYR A 116 -13.21 -3.63 2.90
CA TYR A 116 -12.50 -2.75 2.00
C TYR A 116 -12.26 -3.45 0.66
N ARG A 117 -12.36 -2.70 -0.42
CA ARG A 117 -12.03 -3.14 -1.77
C ARG A 117 -10.68 -2.57 -2.17
N LYS A 118 -9.73 -3.42 -2.53
CA LYS A 118 -8.46 -2.98 -3.12
C LYS A 118 -8.74 -2.23 -4.42
N ARG A 119 -8.15 -1.05 -4.61
CA ARG A 119 -8.13 -0.36 -5.91
C ARG A 119 -6.71 -0.07 -6.35
N GLN A 120 -6.61 0.47 -7.56
CA GLN A 120 -5.37 1.01 -8.07
C GLN A 120 -4.95 2.21 -7.23
N LEU A 121 -3.68 2.23 -6.82
CA LEU A 121 -3.06 3.34 -6.13
C LEU A 121 -2.98 4.55 -7.06
N ARG A 122 -3.39 5.74 -6.59
CA ARG A 122 -3.28 6.99 -7.35
C ARG A 122 -1.84 7.52 -7.27
N SER A 123 -1.46 8.38 -8.21
CA SER A 123 -0.11 8.95 -8.27
C SER A 123 0.26 9.70 -6.99
N ASP A 124 -0.70 10.42 -6.42
CA ASP A 124 -0.48 11.29 -5.26
C ASP A 124 -0.48 10.54 -3.92
N ASP A 125 -1.10 9.35 -3.88
CA ASP A 125 -1.21 8.51 -2.67
C ASP A 125 0.15 8.10 -2.12
N ARG A 126 1.16 7.95 -3.01
CA ARG A 126 2.53 7.64 -2.58
C ARG A 126 3.12 8.73 -1.67
N ARG A 127 2.77 10.00 -1.90
CA ARG A 127 3.26 11.11 -1.06
C ARG A 127 2.75 10.98 0.37
N ILE A 128 1.53 10.49 0.55
CA ILE A 128 0.92 10.25 1.87
C ILE A 128 1.69 9.17 2.63
N ILE A 129 2.05 8.07 1.96
CA ILE A 129 2.89 7.01 2.53
C ILE A 129 4.23 7.58 3.00
N GLU A 130 4.91 8.36 2.15
CA GLU A 130 6.22 8.94 2.47
C GLU A 130 6.15 9.92 3.66
N LEU A 131 5.09 10.74 3.75
CA LEU A 131 4.84 11.60 4.91
C LEU A 131 4.73 10.79 6.20
N CYS A 132 3.96 9.70 6.19
CA CYS A 132 3.85 8.81 7.35
C CYS A 132 5.18 8.15 7.71
N ILE A 133 5.96 7.72 6.73
CA ILE A 133 7.32 7.17 6.94
C ILE A 133 8.22 8.18 7.62
N GLN A 134 8.21 9.43 7.17
CA GLN A 134 9.00 10.51 7.78
C GLN A 134 8.58 10.76 9.23
N GLY A 135 7.27 10.84 9.51
CA GLY A 135 6.75 11.02 10.86
C GLY A 135 7.24 9.95 11.85
N PHE A 136 7.14 8.68 11.47
CA PHE A 136 7.61 7.57 12.32
C PHE A 136 9.14 7.44 12.40
N ARG A 137 9.89 7.92 11.39
CA ARG A 137 11.36 7.98 11.46
C ARG A 137 11.82 9.03 12.46
N ASN A 138 11.21 10.22 12.44
CA ASN A 138 11.57 11.31 13.33
C ASN A 138 11.26 11.00 14.81
N ARG A 139 10.24 10.17 15.10
CA ARG A 139 9.96 9.69 16.46
C ARG A 139 11.13 8.95 17.12
N ARG A 140 12.00 8.30 16.34
CA ARG A 140 13.10 7.47 16.88
C ARG A 140 14.37 8.27 17.22
N ARG A 141 14.44 9.53 16.83
CA ARG A 141 15.56 10.42 17.13
C ARG A 141 15.21 11.27 18.35
#